data_AF-A0A3B7LXR1-F1
#
_entry.id   AF-A0A3B7LXR1-F1
#
_cell.length_a   1.000
_cell.length_b   1.000
_cell.length_c   1.000
_cell.angle_alpha   90.00
_cell.angle_beta   90.00
_cell.angle_gamma   90.00
#
_symmetry.space_group_name_H-M   'P 1'
#
loop_
_entity.id
_entity.type
_entity.pdbx_description
1 polymer ?
#
loop_
_entity_poly.entity_id
_entity_poly.type
_entity_poly.pdbx_seq_one_letter_code
_entity_poly.pdbx_strand_id
1 'polypeptide(L)'
;MNKKLIMEQIAAQAAELGIEVAVLRAVIEVECKGSGFNADGTPVILFERHVMRQRLIASKQTEILNEMMIKRPDLCSKTSGGYGLYSAQHGRLNAAAQYHRNSALESASWGIGQVMGYHWAVLGYKSLQTFINAMYKDEASQLEAMCRYIKVNNLINALKSKDWKSFARGYNGIAYAKNSYDIKLENAYKKWEIK
;
A
#
# COMPACT_ATOMS: atom_id res chain seq x y z
N MET A 1 9.67 -19.64 9.42
CA MET A 1 8.28 -19.24 9.72
C MET A 1 7.57 -18.98 8.40
N ASN A 2 6.34 -19.49 8.25
CA ASN A 2 5.53 -19.24 7.05
C ASN A 2 5.13 -17.75 7.03
N LYS A 3 5.48 -17.02 5.98
CA LYS A 3 5.11 -15.60 5.83
C LYS A 3 3.69 -15.40 5.29
N LYS A 4 3.03 -16.48 4.83
CA LYS A 4 1.72 -16.39 4.19
C LYS A 4 0.59 -16.14 5.17
N LEU A 5 -0.37 -15.38 4.71
CA LEU A 5 -1.61 -15.07 5.40
C LEU A 5 -2.49 -16.32 5.51
N ILE A 6 -3.05 -16.55 6.70
CA ILE A 6 -4.00 -17.64 6.96
C ILE A 6 -5.40 -17.11 7.27
N MET A 7 -6.40 -17.99 7.16
CA MET A 7 -7.81 -17.63 7.30
C MET A 7 -8.12 -17.08 8.70
N GLU A 8 -7.50 -17.61 9.74
CA GLU A 8 -7.69 -17.19 11.13
C GLU A 8 -7.25 -15.73 11.34
N GLN A 9 -6.17 -15.31 10.68
CA GLN A 9 -5.67 -13.92 10.76
C GLN A 9 -6.62 -12.95 10.06
N ILE A 10 -7.17 -13.33 8.90
CA ILE A 10 -8.17 -12.54 8.19
C ILE A 10 -9.46 -12.45 9.00
N ALA A 11 -9.94 -13.57 9.56
CA ALA A 11 -11.15 -13.62 10.35
C ALA A 11 -11.04 -12.75 11.61
N ALA A 12 -9.89 -12.79 12.30
CA ALA A 12 -9.64 -11.94 13.47
C ALA A 12 -9.70 -10.45 13.12
N GLN A 13 -9.06 -10.02 12.03
CA GLN A 13 -9.08 -8.63 11.59
C GLN A 13 -10.47 -8.18 11.11
N ALA A 14 -11.21 -9.06 10.41
CA ALA A 14 -12.57 -8.77 9.99
C ALA A 14 -13.50 -8.57 11.21
N ALA A 15 -13.38 -9.43 12.23
CA ALA A 15 -14.10 -9.30 13.49
C ALA A 15 -13.76 -7.98 14.21
N GLU A 16 -12.48 -7.61 14.28
CA GLU A 16 -12.02 -6.35 14.90
C GLU A 16 -12.56 -5.11 14.16
N LEU A 17 -12.72 -5.18 12.84
CA LEU A 17 -13.35 -4.12 12.03
C LEU A 17 -14.88 -4.16 12.07
N GLY A 18 -15.48 -5.24 12.58
CA GLY A 18 -16.92 -5.48 12.56
C GLY A 18 -17.49 -5.63 11.15
N ILE A 19 -16.73 -6.26 10.25
CA ILE A 19 -17.12 -6.53 8.86
C ILE A 19 -17.13 -8.04 8.60
N GLU A 20 -17.84 -8.46 7.56
CA GLU A 20 -17.81 -9.85 7.13
C GLU A 20 -16.43 -10.25 6.63
N VAL A 21 -16.07 -11.51 6.87
CA VAL A 21 -14.82 -12.09 6.36
C VAL A 21 -14.73 -11.98 4.83
N ALA A 22 -15.83 -12.22 4.12
CA ALA A 22 -15.90 -12.09 2.66
C ALA A 22 -15.57 -10.67 2.18
N VAL A 23 -15.98 -9.64 2.92
CA VAL A 23 -15.67 -8.23 2.62
C VAL A 23 -14.17 -7.99 2.73
N LEU A 24 -13.52 -8.42 3.82
CA LEU A 24 -12.07 -8.23 3.97
C LEU A 24 -11.27 -9.02 2.92
N ARG A 25 -11.72 -10.24 2.58
CA ARG A 25 -11.11 -11.04 1.49
C ARG A 25 -11.25 -10.38 0.12
N ALA A 26 -12.37 -9.72 -0.15
CA ALA A 26 -12.56 -8.96 -1.38
C ALA A 26 -11.55 -7.82 -1.50
N VAL A 27 -11.33 -7.06 -0.42
CA VAL A 27 -10.31 -5.99 -0.39
C VAL A 27 -8.91 -6.57 -0.58
N ILE A 28 -8.56 -7.65 0.13
CA ILE A 28 -7.25 -8.31 -0.03
C ILE A 28 -7.03 -8.75 -1.48
N GLU A 29 -8.02 -9.38 -2.11
CA GLU A 29 -7.89 -9.87 -3.50
C GLU A 29 -7.72 -8.73 -4.53
N VAL A 30 -8.40 -7.60 -4.33
CA VAL A 30 -8.31 -6.47 -5.26
C VAL A 30 -7.01 -5.68 -5.07
N GLU A 31 -6.59 -5.49 -3.83
CA GLU A 31 -5.39 -4.70 -3.50
C GLU A 31 -4.09 -5.54 -3.56
N CYS A 32 -4.19 -6.86 -3.53
CA CYS A 32 -3.05 -7.77 -3.63
C CYS A 32 -3.25 -8.80 -4.74
N LYS A 33 -2.36 -8.79 -5.73
CA LYS A 33 -2.31 -9.80 -6.81
C LYS A 33 -1.67 -11.11 -6.33
N GLY A 34 -2.16 -11.67 -5.23
CA GLY A 34 -1.86 -13.03 -4.76
C GLY A 34 -0.95 -13.12 -3.54
N SER A 35 0.22 -12.48 -3.56
CA SER A 35 1.21 -12.55 -2.46
C SER A 35 1.71 -11.17 -2.11
N GLY A 36 1.89 -10.93 -0.81
CA GLY A 36 2.54 -9.74 -0.26
C GLY A 36 4.06 -9.76 -0.39
N PHE A 37 4.63 -10.88 -0.84
CA PHE A 37 6.08 -11.07 -1.06
C PHE A 37 6.39 -11.56 -2.47
N ASN A 38 7.52 -11.09 -2.99
CA ASN A 38 8.17 -11.59 -4.19
C ASN A 38 8.82 -12.97 -3.93
N ALA A 39 9.24 -13.65 -5.00
CA ALA A 39 9.93 -14.93 -4.91
C ALA A 39 11.27 -14.87 -4.16
N ASP A 40 11.93 -13.70 -4.15
CA ASP A 40 13.18 -13.46 -3.40
C ASP A 40 12.94 -13.13 -1.91
N GLY A 41 11.69 -13.15 -1.45
CA GLY A 41 11.31 -12.89 -0.06
C GLY A 41 11.23 -11.42 0.32
N THR A 42 11.44 -10.49 -0.63
CA THR A 42 11.17 -9.06 -0.43
C THR A 42 9.67 -8.77 -0.53
N PRO A 43 9.12 -7.77 0.19
CA PRO A 43 7.73 -7.36 0.03
C PRO A 43 7.45 -6.89 -1.39
N VAL A 44 6.26 -7.14 -1.90
CA VAL A 44 5.80 -6.49 -3.13
C VAL A 44 5.69 -4.99 -2.87
N ILE A 45 6.31 -4.17 -3.72
CA ILE A 45 6.24 -2.71 -3.61
C ILE A 45 5.91 -2.07 -4.95
N LEU A 46 5.35 -0.86 -4.91
CA LEU A 46 5.33 0.06 -6.05
C LEU A 46 5.98 1.37 -5.62
N PHE A 47 7.05 1.77 -6.31
CA PHE A 47 7.74 3.02 -6.04
C PHE A 47 7.12 4.18 -6.83
N GLU A 48 6.70 5.23 -6.13
CA GLU A 48 6.01 6.37 -6.70
C GLU A 48 6.94 7.59 -6.84
N ARG A 49 7.50 7.79 -8.04
CA ARG A 49 8.45 8.89 -8.32
C ARG A 49 7.90 10.29 -8.00
N HIS A 50 6.58 10.44 -8.10
CA HIS A 50 5.91 11.69 -7.79
C HIS A 50 5.72 11.90 -6.28
N VAL A 51 5.57 10.80 -5.53
CA VAL A 51 5.55 10.83 -4.06
C VAL A 51 6.97 11.06 -3.53
N MET A 52 8.01 10.48 -4.14
CA MET A 52 9.41 10.78 -3.77
C MET A 52 9.68 12.29 -3.79
N ARG A 53 9.27 12.96 -4.87
CA ARG A 53 9.31 14.42 -4.98
C ARG A 53 8.56 15.09 -3.82
N GLN A 54 7.32 14.70 -3.55
CA GLN A 54 6.51 15.28 -2.47
C GLN A 54 7.15 15.07 -1.09
N ARG A 55 7.80 13.93 -0.85
CA ARG A 55 8.46 13.62 0.43
C ARG A 55 9.76 14.38 0.62
N LEU A 56 10.55 14.60 -0.44
CA LEU A 56 11.70 15.51 -0.39
C LEU A 56 11.27 16.94 -0.05
N ILE A 57 10.16 17.43 -0.63
CA ILE A 57 9.59 18.74 -0.28
C ILE A 57 9.17 18.77 1.20
N ALA A 58 8.41 17.78 1.65
CA ALA A 58 7.94 17.70 3.04
C ALA A 58 9.10 17.63 4.05
N SER A 59 10.20 16.99 3.66
CA SER A 59 11.42 16.85 4.46
C SER A 59 12.42 18.01 4.28
N LYS A 60 12.03 19.06 3.54
CA LYS A 60 12.85 20.26 3.26
C LYS A 60 14.20 19.96 2.59
N GLN A 61 14.27 18.91 1.77
CA GLN A 61 15.47 18.46 1.07
C GLN A 61 15.59 19.13 -0.32
N THR A 62 15.68 20.47 -0.35
CA THR A 62 15.61 21.26 -1.59
C THR A 62 16.76 20.96 -2.56
N GLU A 63 17.99 20.81 -2.05
CA GLU A 63 19.16 20.52 -2.90
C GLU A 63 19.03 19.13 -3.55
N ILE A 64 18.72 18.11 -2.76
CA ILE A 64 18.49 16.74 -3.24
C ILE A 64 17.33 16.70 -4.25
N LEU A 65 16.23 17.43 -3.96
CA LEU A 65 15.10 17.55 -4.86
C LEU A 65 15.51 18.09 -6.23
N ASN A 66 16.23 19.22 -6.26
CA ASN A 66 16.66 19.86 -7.50
C ASN A 66 17.61 18.95 -8.28
N GLU A 67 18.56 18.31 -7.61
CA GLU A 67 19.47 17.35 -8.23
C GLU A 67 18.71 16.15 -8.83
N MET A 68 17.86 15.49 -8.05
CA MET A 68 17.14 14.30 -8.49
C MET A 68 16.17 14.61 -9.64
N MET A 69 15.50 15.76 -9.63
CA MET A 69 14.59 16.13 -10.72
C MET A 69 15.31 16.28 -12.07
N ILE A 70 16.60 16.65 -12.06
CA ILE A 70 17.41 16.78 -13.28
C ILE A 70 18.07 15.44 -13.63
N LYS A 71 18.78 14.83 -12.69
CA LYS A 71 19.60 13.63 -12.95
C LYS A 71 18.78 12.34 -13.03
N ARG A 72 17.67 12.26 -12.29
CA ARG A 72 16.84 11.05 -12.11
C ARG A 72 15.34 11.34 -12.24
N PRO A 73 14.87 11.90 -13.39
CA PRO A 73 13.43 12.12 -13.62
C PRO A 73 12.62 10.81 -13.65
N ASP A 74 13.30 9.67 -13.80
CA ASP A 74 12.72 8.34 -13.61
C ASP A 74 12.34 8.06 -12.15
N LEU A 75 13.07 8.62 -11.16
CA LEU A 75 12.84 8.43 -9.73
C LEU A 75 12.22 9.63 -9.01
N CYS A 76 12.28 10.83 -9.58
CA CYS A 76 11.73 12.04 -8.99
C CYS A 76 11.09 12.92 -10.07
N SER A 77 9.75 12.99 -10.10
CA SER A 77 9.01 13.74 -11.13
C SER A 77 7.81 14.48 -10.55
N LYS A 78 7.27 15.46 -11.29
CA LYS A 78 5.97 16.09 -10.97
C LYS A 78 4.79 15.17 -11.27
N THR A 79 4.96 14.24 -12.22
CA THR A 79 3.88 13.36 -12.71
C THR A 79 4.06 11.92 -12.23
N SER A 80 2.95 11.25 -11.97
CA SER A 80 2.91 9.82 -11.65
C SER A 80 3.28 8.95 -12.87
N GLY A 81 3.28 7.63 -12.70
CA GLY A 81 3.66 6.70 -13.76
C GLY A 81 5.17 6.52 -13.92
N GLY A 82 5.57 5.95 -15.07
CA GLY A 82 6.96 5.59 -15.31
C GLY A 82 7.46 4.46 -14.42
N TYR A 83 6.56 3.60 -13.95
CA TYR A 83 6.84 2.56 -12.96
C TYR A 83 7.90 1.57 -13.44
N GLY A 84 7.92 1.24 -14.74
CA GLY A 84 8.76 0.17 -15.29
C GLY A 84 8.24 -1.21 -14.89
N LEU A 85 9.13 -2.20 -14.87
CA LEU A 85 8.79 -3.58 -14.51
C LEU A 85 8.58 -3.74 -13.00
N TYR A 86 7.73 -4.68 -12.59
CA TYR A 86 7.56 -5.02 -11.16
C TYR A 86 8.87 -5.53 -10.54
N SER A 87 9.67 -6.30 -11.28
CA SER A 87 11.00 -6.76 -10.84
C SER A 87 12.00 -5.62 -10.61
N ALA A 88 11.77 -4.43 -11.19
CA ALA A 88 12.66 -3.29 -11.04
C ALA A 88 12.34 -2.42 -9.82
N GLN A 89 11.22 -2.64 -9.12
CA GLN A 89 10.75 -1.71 -8.09
C GLN A 89 11.72 -1.58 -6.92
N HIS A 90 12.27 -2.69 -6.42
CA HIS A 90 13.28 -2.67 -5.34
C HIS A 90 14.59 -2.00 -5.78
N GLY A 91 15.00 -2.19 -7.04
CA GLY A 91 16.15 -1.48 -7.61
C GLY A 91 15.94 0.03 -7.66
N ARG A 92 14.73 0.48 -8.05
CA ARG A 92 14.34 1.89 -8.06
C ARG A 92 14.31 2.48 -6.65
N LEU A 93 13.71 1.76 -5.70
CA LEU A 93 13.68 2.16 -4.30
C LEU A 93 15.10 2.29 -3.74
N ASN A 94 15.96 1.30 -3.97
CA ASN A 94 17.35 1.32 -3.52
C ASN A 94 18.12 2.52 -4.10
N ALA A 95 17.95 2.79 -5.39
CA ALA A 95 18.57 3.94 -6.05
C ALA A 95 18.07 5.28 -5.47
N ALA A 96 16.76 5.42 -5.20
CA ALA A 96 16.22 6.62 -4.55
C ALA A 96 16.71 6.77 -3.11
N ALA A 97 16.89 5.66 -2.39
CA ALA A 97 17.37 5.66 -1.02
C ALA A 97 18.83 6.13 -0.88
N GLN A 98 19.64 6.05 -1.96
CA GLN A 98 20.99 6.63 -1.99
C GLN A 98 20.97 8.17 -1.92
N TYR A 99 19.86 8.80 -2.33
CA TYR A 99 19.70 10.25 -2.22
C TYR A 99 19.12 10.64 -0.87
N HIS A 100 17.96 10.08 -0.52
CA HIS A 100 17.33 10.33 0.78
C HIS A 100 16.47 9.14 1.21
N ARG A 101 16.99 8.36 2.15
CA ARG A 101 16.42 7.09 2.60
C ARG A 101 14.96 7.20 3.05
N ASN A 102 14.64 8.16 3.92
CA ASN A 102 13.30 8.27 4.48
C ASN A 102 12.27 8.63 3.40
N SER A 103 12.57 9.62 2.55
CA SER A 103 11.68 9.98 1.44
C SER A 103 11.46 8.82 0.48
N ALA A 104 12.51 8.03 0.20
CA ALA A 104 12.41 6.88 -0.68
C ALA A 104 11.46 5.81 -0.12
N LEU A 105 11.65 5.41 1.14
CA LEU A 105 10.80 4.40 1.80
C LEU A 105 9.35 4.88 1.98
N GLU A 106 9.17 6.16 2.29
CA GLU A 106 7.85 6.79 2.37
C GLU A 106 7.14 6.86 1.02
N SER A 107 7.89 6.88 -0.08
CA SER A 107 7.38 6.96 -1.45
C SER A 107 7.02 5.63 -2.10
N ALA A 108 7.10 4.52 -1.37
CA ALA A 108 6.66 3.22 -1.86
C ALA A 108 5.37 2.77 -1.15
N SER A 109 4.50 2.06 -1.87
CA SER A 109 3.48 1.19 -1.28
C SER A 109 4.06 -0.17 -0.95
N TRP A 110 3.52 -0.84 0.08
CA TRP A 110 4.12 -2.05 0.62
C TRP A 110 3.12 -3.18 0.82
N GLY A 111 3.50 -4.38 0.38
CA GLY A 111 2.86 -5.65 0.73
C GLY A 111 1.37 -5.75 0.38
N ILE A 112 0.65 -6.58 1.13
CA ILE A 112 -0.81 -6.65 1.12
C ILE A 112 -1.40 -5.26 1.43
N GLY A 113 -2.43 -4.88 0.68
CA GLY A 113 -3.11 -3.61 0.83
C GLY A 113 -2.35 -2.43 0.22
N GLN A 114 -1.09 -2.62 -0.21
CA GLN A 114 -0.30 -1.58 -0.87
C GLN A 114 -0.34 -0.23 -0.12
N VAL A 115 -0.20 -0.28 1.21
CA VAL A 115 -0.24 0.92 2.06
C VAL A 115 1.04 1.75 1.84
N MET A 116 0.88 3.05 1.61
CA MET A 116 2.01 3.95 1.37
C MET A 116 2.85 4.16 2.64
N GLY A 117 4.17 4.15 2.48
CA GLY A 117 5.12 4.27 3.58
C GLY A 117 4.97 5.57 4.38
N TYR A 118 4.58 6.68 3.75
CA TYR A 118 4.37 7.96 4.43
C TYR A 118 3.23 7.95 5.46
N HIS A 119 2.40 6.90 5.51
CA HIS A 119 1.37 6.74 6.54
C HIS A 119 1.89 6.18 7.86
N TRP A 120 3.15 5.75 7.97
CA TRP A 120 3.67 5.07 9.16
C TRP A 120 3.29 5.76 10.48
N ALA A 121 3.41 7.10 10.55
CA ALA A 121 3.14 7.86 11.76
C ALA A 121 1.64 7.87 12.12
N VAL A 122 0.77 8.15 11.15
CA VAL A 122 -0.68 8.21 11.38
C VAL A 122 -1.28 6.81 11.66
N LEU A 123 -0.62 5.75 11.18
CA LEU A 123 -0.96 4.36 11.49
C LEU A 123 -0.42 3.91 12.86
N GLY A 124 0.22 4.79 13.62
CA GLY A 124 0.70 4.51 14.99
C GLY A 124 1.97 3.67 15.05
N TYR A 125 2.77 3.61 13.98
CA TYR A 125 4.12 3.02 14.06
C TYR A 125 5.06 4.00 14.76
N LYS A 126 5.95 3.49 15.62
CA LYS A 126 6.92 4.32 16.37
C LYS A 126 7.94 5.02 15.48
N SER A 127 8.22 4.44 14.32
CA SER A 127 9.15 4.98 13.33
C SER A 127 8.85 4.39 11.95
N LEU A 128 9.36 5.06 10.91
CA LEU A 128 9.39 4.51 9.55
C LEU A 128 10.09 3.14 9.52
N GLN A 129 11.18 2.96 10.26
CA GLN A 129 11.88 1.67 10.31
C GLN A 129 11.00 0.56 10.91
N THR A 130 10.20 0.87 11.93
CA THR A 130 9.25 -0.08 12.53
C THR A 130 8.20 -0.51 11.52
N PHE A 131 7.68 0.43 10.72
CA PHE A 131 6.76 0.12 9.63
C PHE A 131 7.41 -0.78 8.59
N ILE A 132 8.61 -0.46 8.10
CA ILE A 132 9.32 -1.28 7.11
C ILE A 132 9.62 -2.68 7.65
N ASN A 133 10.06 -2.81 8.91
CA ASN A 133 10.28 -4.11 9.53
C ASN A 133 9.00 -4.95 9.57
N ALA A 134 7.85 -4.34 9.86
CA ALA A 134 6.57 -5.03 9.84
C ALA A 134 6.24 -5.54 8.42
N MET A 135 6.48 -4.73 7.37
CA MET A 135 6.23 -5.13 5.99
C MET A 135 7.11 -6.31 5.54
N TYR A 136 8.34 -6.42 6.06
CA TYR A 136 9.25 -7.54 5.78
C TYR A 136 8.97 -8.81 6.61
N LYS A 137 8.26 -8.68 7.73
CA LYS A 137 8.05 -9.76 8.70
C LYS A 137 7.19 -10.88 8.11
N ASP A 138 5.93 -10.57 7.80
CA ASP A 138 4.93 -11.52 7.30
C ASP A 138 3.72 -10.79 6.71
N GLU A 139 2.86 -11.52 5.99
CA GLU A 139 1.64 -10.98 5.36
C GLU A 139 0.59 -10.56 6.39
N ALA A 140 0.61 -11.15 7.59
CA ALA A 140 -0.26 -10.75 8.69
C ALA A 140 0.01 -9.31 9.16
N SER A 141 1.29 -8.94 9.24
CA SER A 141 1.73 -7.58 9.57
C SER A 141 1.41 -6.58 8.45
N GLN A 142 1.43 -7.03 7.19
CA GLN A 142 0.98 -6.22 6.05
C GLN A 142 -0.55 -6.01 6.08
N LEU A 143 -1.32 -7.07 6.37
CA LEU A 143 -2.77 -6.98 6.59
C LEU A 143 -3.09 -6.01 7.75
N GLU A 144 -2.33 -6.07 8.85
CA GLU A 144 -2.51 -5.16 9.97
C GLU A 144 -2.34 -3.68 9.55
N ALA A 145 -1.33 -3.37 8.73
CA ALA A 145 -1.17 -2.01 8.18
C ALA A 145 -2.38 -1.58 7.33
N MET A 146 -2.92 -2.49 6.51
CA MET A 146 -4.14 -2.25 5.72
C MET A 146 -5.34 -1.95 6.63
N CYS A 147 -5.57 -2.76 7.66
CA CYS A 147 -6.68 -2.58 8.60
C CYS A 147 -6.56 -1.28 9.40
N ARG A 148 -5.35 -0.91 9.83
CA ARG A 148 -5.07 0.41 10.43
C ARG A 148 -5.39 1.55 9.47
N TYR A 149 -5.04 1.41 8.19
CA TYR A 149 -5.33 2.43 7.17
C TYR A 149 -6.83 2.58 6.92
N ILE A 150 -7.57 1.47 6.84
CA ILE A 150 -9.04 1.46 6.75
C ILE A 150 -9.68 2.21 7.93
N LYS A 151 -9.19 1.97 9.16
CA LYS A 151 -9.66 2.64 10.38
C LYS A 151 -9.39 4.15 10.34
N VAL A 152 -8.13 4.55 10.14
CA VAL A 152 -7.71 5.95 10.19
C VAL A 152 -8.40 6.82 9.13
N ASN A 153 -8.73 6.23 7.98
CA ASN A 153 -9.44 6.94 6.90
C ASN A 153 -10.97 6.79 6.97
N ASN A 154 -11.52 6.27 8.07
CA ASN A 154 -12.97 6.13 8.30
C ASN A 154 -13.71 5.32 7.21
N LEU A 155 -13.05 4.29 6.67
CA LEU A 155 -13.58 3.50 5.54
C LEU A 155 -14.45 2.31 5.99
N ILE A 156 -14.53 2.04 7.30
CA ILE A 156 -15.27 0.90 7.86
C ILE A 156 -16.75 0.94 7.50
N ASN A 157 -17.40 2.10 7.57
CA ASN A 157 -18.83 2.19 7.30
C ASN A 157 -19.16 1.83 5.85
N ALA A 158 -18.31 2.26 4.90
CA ALA A 158 -18.45 1.87 3.50
C ALA A 158 -18.30 0.36 3.30
N LEU A 159 -17.39 -0.28 4.04
CA LEU A 159 -17.26 -1.75 4.01
C LEU A 159 -18.46 -2.46 4.64
N LYS A 160 -18.99 -1.97 5.77
CA LYS A 160 -20.17 -2.52 6.44
C LYS A 160 -21.42 -2.44 5.55
N SER A 161 -21.61 -1.31 4.88
CA SER A 161 -22.73 -1.11 3.95
C SER A 161 -22.46 -1.64 2.53
N LYS A 162 -21.27 -2.24 2.29
CA LYS A 162 -20.83 -2.72 0.96
C LYS A 162 -20.93 -1.63 -0.12
N ASP A 163 -20.71 -0.37 0.29
CA ASP A 163 -20.61 0.77 -0.62
C ASP A 163 -19.21 0.79 -1.26
N TRP A 164 -19.04 -0.05 -2.27
CA TRP A 164 -17.77 -0.25 -2.97
C TRP A 164 -17.25 1.03 -3.64
N LYS A 165 -18.14 1.94 -4.05
CA LYS A 165 -17.76 3.22 -4.66
C LYS A 165 -17.15 4.15 -3.63
N SER A 166 -17.81 4.32 -2.48
CA SER A 166 -17.28 5.14 -1.40
C SER A 166 -15.99 4.56 -0.85
N PHE A 167 -15.92 3.23 -0.68
CA PHE A 167 -14.70 2.57 -0.24
C PHE A 167 -13.56 2.77 -1.25
N ALA A 168 -13.76 2.43 -2.53
CA ALA A 168 -12.73 2.57 -3.56
C ALA A 168 -12.26 4.02 -3.74
N ARG A 169 -13.18 5.00 -3.65
CA ARG A 169 -12.82 6.42 -3.67
C ARG A 169 -11.93 6.81 -2.49
N GLY A 170 -12.23 6.31 -1.30
CA GLY A 170 -11.45 6.59 -0.09
C GLY A 170 -10.12 5.85 -0.04
N TYR A 171 -10.08 4.62 -0.54
CA TYR A 171 -8.89 3.77 -0.50
C TYR A 171 -7.92 4.05 -1.65
N ASN A 172 -8.42 4.08 -2.90
CA ASN A 172 -7.62 4.24 -4.11
C ASN A 172 -7.61 5.70 -4.66
N GLY A 173 -8.39 6.59 -4.05
CA GLY A 173 -8.49 8.01 -4.41
C GLY A 173 -9.55 8.32 -5.46
N ILE A 174 -9.72 9.62 -5.78
CA ILE A 174 -10.80 10.12 -6.66
C ILE A 174 -10.81 9.51 -8.07
N ALA A 175 -9.67 8.99 -8.53
CA ALA A 175 -9.52 8.39 -9.85
C ALA A 175 -9.81 6.88 -9.87
N TYR A 176 -10.33 6.29 -8.78
CA TYR A 176 -10.56 4.85 -8.64
C TYR A 176 -11.33 4.24 -9.82
N ALA A 177 -12.34 4.94 -10.33
CA ALA A 177 -13.20 4.47 -11.41
C ALA A 177 -12.44 4.20 -12.72
N LYS A 178 -11.32 4.89 -12.97
CA LYS A 178 -10.47 4.65 -14.15
C LYS A 178 -9.91 3.22 -14.20
N ASN A 179 -9.79 2.58 -13.03
CA ASN A 179 -9.31 1.22 -12.88
C ASN A 179 -10.41 0.25 -12.41
N SER A 180 -11.68 0.71 -12.39
CA SER A 180 -12.86 -0.07 -12.01
C SER A 180 -12.74 -0.76 -10.64
N TYR A 181 -12.13 -0.09 -9.66
CA TYR A 181 -11.89 -0.67 -8.34
C TYR A 181 -13.19 -1.08 -7.63
N ASP A 182 -14.23 -0.26 -7.73
CA ASP A 182 -15.56 -0.55 -7.19
C ASP A 182 -16.16 -1.85 -7.77
N ILE A 183 -16.11 -2.01 -9.09
CA ILE A 183 -16.62 -3.19 -9.79
C ILE A 183 -15.80 -4.43 -9.40
N LYS A 184 -14.46 -4.29 -9.30
CA LYS A 184 -13.58 -5.38 -8.89
C LYS A 184 -13.87 -5.84 -7.45
N LEU A 185 -14.08 -4.90 -6.53
CA LEU A 185 -14.42 -5.19 -5.14
C LEU A 185 -15.76 -5.90 -5.03
N GLU A 186 -16.78 -5.42 -5.74
CA GLU A 186 -18.09 -6.06 -5.76
C GLU A 186 -18.01 -7.50 -6.29
N ASN A 187 -17.30 -7.72 -7.39
CA ASN A 187 -17.13 -9.04 -7.98
C ASN A 187 -16.33 -9.99 -7.07
N ALA A 188 -15.27 -9.48 -6.44
CA ALA A 188 -14.49 -10.25 -5.48
C ALA A 188 -15.33 -10.62 -4.25
N TYR A 189 -16.18 -9.71 -3.75
CA TYR A 189 -17.09 -10.01 -2.65
C TYR A 189 -18.06 -11.14 -3.00
N LYS A 190 -18.73 -11.06 -4.16
CA LYS A 190 -19.66 -12.12 -4.63
C LYS A 190 -18.99 -13.50 -4.69
N LYS A 191 -17.72 -13.55 -5.12
CA LYS A 191 -16.92 -14.77 -5.15
C LYS A 191 -16.64 -15.35 -3.76
N TRP A 192 -16.47 -14.50 -2.75
CA TRP A 192 -16.17 -14.92 -1.38
C TRP A 192 -17.40 -15.15 -0.50
N GLU A 193 -18.55 -14.58 -0.83
CA GLU A 193 -19.82 -14.80 -0.13
C GLU A 193 -20.38 -16.20 -0.38
N ILE A 194 -20.10 -16.79 -1.55
CA ILE A 194 -20.65 -18.09 -1.99
C ILE A 194 -19.84 -19.28 -1.44
N LYS A 195 -18.74 -19.05 -0.70
CA LYS A 195 -17.82 -20.07 -0.21
C LYS A 195 -17.73 -20.11 1.30
#